data_AF-A0A7S2K883-F1
#
_entry.id   AF-A0A7S2K883-F1
#
_cell.length_a   1.000
_cell.length_b   1.000
_cell.length_c   1.000
_cell.angle_alpha   90.00
_cell.angle_beta   90.00
_cell.angle_gamma   90.00
#
_symmetry.space_group_name_H-M   'P 1'
#
loop_
_entity.id
_entity.type
_entity.pdbx_description
1 polymer ?
#
loop_
_entity_poly.entity_id
_entity_poly.type
_entity_poly.pdbx_seq_one_letter_code
_entity_poly.pdbx_strand_id
1 'polypeptide(L)'
;MDAPSTPNNFISKLKAYDAHSSIADEFRVRTKNGALLSILTITSILYFVYLECKFNLFETVVEDRVHVNATVPTGLPVEFSVTFPNLACALIATDATDPAGQLQSLHLDRSHHVFKVRMKDGRGISSPKRHATGGTMLDEASFEDHAEVRVERNLQKMDGSFDDDYCGSCYGAEDN
;
A
#
# COMPACT_ATOMS: atom_id res chain seq x y z
N MET A 1 47.70 57.46 -36.98
CA MET A 1 48.86 57.16 -36.12
C MET A 1 48.30 56.36 -34.96
N ASP A 2 48.10 55.06 -35.15
CA ASP A 2 47.44 54.21 -34.15
C ASP A 2 48.43 53.19 -33.60
N ALA A 3 48.51 53.13 -32.27
CA ALA A 3 49.44 52.31 -31.52
C ALA A 3 49.14 50.81 -31.70
N PRO A 4 50.17 49.95 -31.79
CA PRO A 4 49.97 48.50 -31.86
C PRO A 4 49.53 47.97 -30.49
N SER A 5 48.27 47.54 -30.38
CA SER A 5 47.79 46.79 -29.21
C SER A 5 48.46 45.42 -29.18
N THR A 6 49.29 45.17 -28.17
CA THR A 6 49.90 43.86 -27.91
C THR A 6 48.81 42.80 -27.71
N PRO A 7 48.81 41.70 -28.48
CA PRO A 7 47.80 40.67 -28.29
C PRO A 7 48.09 39.92 -26.99
N ASN A 8 47.17 39.99 -26.03
CA ASN A 8 47.18 39.13 -24.86
C ASN A 8 47.27 37.67 -25.32
N ASN A 9 48.21 36.89 -24.77
CA ASN A 9 48.54 35.50 -25.15
C ASN A 9 47.33 34.54 -25.25
N PHE A 10 46.20 34.89 -24.66
CA PHE A 10 44.95 34.12 -24.72
C PHE A 10 44.19 34.33 -26.04
N ILE A 11 44.13 35.56 -26.54
CA ILE A 11 43.41 35.90 -27.78
C ILE A 11 44.12 35.25 -28.99
N SER A 12 45.45 35.23 -28.98
CA SER A 12 46.25 34.58 -30.01
C SER A 12 46.08 33.05 -30.01
N LYS A 13 45.86 32.42 -28.85
CA LYS A 13 45.53 30.98 -28.77
C LYS A 13 44.12 30.67 -29.27
N LEU A 14 43.14 31.54 -28.98
CA LEU A 14 41.78 31.39 -29.51
C LEU A 14 41.75 31.56 -31.03
N LYS A 15 42.59 32.44 -31.58
CA LYS A 15 42.74 32.63 -33.02
C LYS A 15 43.26 31.38 -33.75
N ALA A 16 43.96 30.48 -33.06
CA ALA A 16 44.40 29.20 -33.63
C ALA A 16 43.27 28.16 -33.73
N TYR A 17 42.19 28.33 -32.97
CA TYR A 17 40.99 27.48 -33.02
C TYR A 17 39.92 28.02 -33.99
N ASP A 18 40.10 29.24 -34.49
CA ASP A 18 39.20 29.84 -35.46
C ASP A 18 39.59 29.40 -36.88
N ALA A 19 38.76 28.55 -37.49
CA ALA A 19 38.99 28.03 -38.84
C ALA A 19 38.74 29.06 -39.94
N HIS A 20 38.17 30.22 -39.60
CA HIS A 20 37.83 31.25 -40.58
C HIS A 20 38.85 32.38 -40.57
N SER A 21 39.29 32.82 -41.75
CA SER A 21 40.15 34.00 -41.86
C SER A 21 39.35 35.26 -41.50
N SER A 22 39.97 36.14 -40.72
CA SER A 22 39.37 37.43 -40.36
C SER A 22 39.08 38.24 -41.62
N ILE A 23 37.86 38.78 -41.72
CA ILE A 23 37.47 39.70 -42.78
C ILE A 23 38.40 40.93 -42.73
N ALA A 24 38.81 41.43 -43.90
CA ALA A 24 39.61 42.65 -44.00
C ALA A 24 38.88 43.83 -43.34
N ASP A 25 39.59 44.59 -42.49
CA ASP A 25 39.00 45.67 -41.69
C ASP A 25 38.35 46.77 -42.55
N GLU A 26 38.71 46.87 -43.84
CA GLU A 26 38.14 47.83 -44.81
C GLU A 26 36.63 47.66 -45.04
N PHE A 27 36.08 46.46 -44.78
CA PHE A 27 34.64 46.21 -44.91
C PHE A 27 33.90 46.23 -43.56
N ARG A 28 34.59 46.55 -42.45
CA ARG A 28 34.06 46.40 -41.09
C ARG A 28 33.48 47.71 -40.54
N VAL A 29 32.18 47.93 -40.76
CA VAL A 29 31.46 49.07 -40.19
C VAL A 29 31.10 48.82 -38.72
N ARG A 30 31.72 49.58 -37.80
CA ARG A 30 31.44 49.48 -36.35
C ARG A 30 30.25 50.36 -35.98
N THR A 31 29.13 49.75 -35.61
CA THR A 31 27.94 50.45 -35.14
C THR A 31 27.74 50.26 -33.63
N LYS A 32 27.48 51.35 -32.90
CA LYS A 32 27.22 51.30 -31.45
C LYS A 32 25.94 50.51 -31.13
N ASN A 33 24.92 50.67 -31.97
CA ASN A 33 23.65 49.96 -31.82
C ASN A 33 23.79 48.45 -32.10
N GLY A 34 24.65 48.05 -33.04
CA GLY A 34 24.94 46.64 -33.30
C GLY A 34 25.65 45.96 -32.12
N ALA A 35 26.55 46.67 -31.45
CA ALA A 35 27.19 46.16 -30.23
C ALA A 35 26.18 45.96 -29.09
N LEU A 36 25.27 46.92 -28.90
CA LEU A 36 24.21 46.84 -27.88
C LEU A 36 23.26 45.68 -28.16
N LEU A 37 22.84 45.51 -29.42
CA LEU A 37 22.01 44.40 -29.86
C LEU A 37 22.73 43.06 -29.66
N SER A 38 24.03 42.98 -29.97
CA SER A 38 24.82 41.75 -29.78
C SER A 38 24.96 41.36 -28.30
N ILE A 39 25.07 42.33 -27.38
CA ILE A 39 25.10 42.04 -25.95
C ILE A 39 23.72 41.56 -25.49
N LEU A 40 22.65 42.19 -25.96
CA LEU A 40 21.28 41.79 -25.65
C LEU A 40 20.97 40.36 -26.13
N THR A 41 21.41 40.00 -27.33
CA THR A 41 21.18 38.64 -27.86
C THR A 41 21.96 37.60 -27.08
N ILE A 42 23.25 37.84 -26.79
CA ILE A 42 24.07 36.90 -26.02
C ILE A 42 23.47 36.71 -24.61
N THR A 43 23.07 37.79 -23.95
CA THR A 43 22.45 37.72 -22.61
C THR A 43 21.11 36.99 -22.64
N SER A 44 20.27 37.24 -23.65
CA SER A 44 19.00 36.52 -23.84
C SER A 44 19.21 35.02 -24.10
N ILE A 45 20.22 34.65 -24.91
CA ILE A 45 20.54 33.24 -25.19
C ILE A 45 20.97 32.55 -23.91
N LEU A 46 21.89 33.15 -23.14
CA LEU A 46 22.34 32.59 -21.86
C LEU A 46 21.18 32.46 -20.87
N TYR A 47 20.27 33.42 -20.84
CA TYR A 47 19.07 33.36 -20.00
C TYR A 47 18.16 32.21 -20.38
N PHE A 48 17.88 31.99 -21.67
CA PHE A 48 17.06 30.87 -22.12
C PHE A 48 17.72 29.52 -21.86
N VAL A 49 19.04 29.39 -22.08
CA VAL A 49 19.78 28.17 -21.73
C VAL A 49 19.69 27.88 -20.23
N TYR A 50 19.80 28.91 -19.38
CA TYR A 50 19.64 28.75 -17.94
C TYR A 50 18.24 28.26 -17.55
N LEU A 51 17.18 28.81 -18.16
CA LEU A 51 15.81 28.37 -17.91
C LEU A 51 15.59 26.92 -18.35
N GLU A 52 16.05 26.56 -19.54
CA GLU A 52 15.98 25.18 -20.04
C GLU A 52 16.70 24.21 -19.10
N CYS A 53 17.91 24.55 -18.64
CA CYS A 53 18.59 23.74 -17.65
C CYS A 53 17.76 23.64 -16.35
N LYS A 54 17.23 24.76 -15.85
CA LYS A 54 16.44 24.78 -14.61
C LYS A 54 15.20 23.90 -14.70
N PHE A 55 14.41 24.04 -15.75
CA PHE A 55 13.12 23.37 -15.89
C PHE A 55 13.23 21.94 -16.45
N ASN A 56 14.16 21.66 -17.37
CA ASN A 56 14.25 20.32 -17.97
C ASN A 56 15.28 19.40 -17.31
N LEU A 57 16.38 19.93 -16.71
CA LEU A 57 17.36 19.07 -16.03
C LEU A 57 17.10 18.90 -14.53
N PHE A 58 16.60 19.92 -13.84
CA PHE A 58 16.40 19.83 -12.39
C PHE A 58 14.98 19.45 -11.99
N GLU A 59 13.98 19.68 -12.84
CA GLU A 59 12.61 19.25 -12.57
C GLU A 59 12.39 17.87 -13.19
N THR A 60 12.61 16.84 -12.38
CA THR A 60 12.25 15.47 -12.75
C THR A 60 10.74 15.37 -12.82
N VAL A 61 10.18 15.53 -14.02
CA VAL A 61 8.78 15.19 -14.29
C VAL A 61 8.67 13.67 -14.12
N VAL A 62 8.11 13.26 -12.98
CA VAL A 62 7.76 11.85 -12.73
C VAL A 62 6.60 11.53 -13.64
N GLU A 63 6.89 10.93 -14.79
CA GLU A 63 5.89 10.46 -15.72
C GLU A 63 5.40 9.08 -15.24
N ASP A 64 4.29 9.05 -14.50
CA ASP A 64 3.67 7.80 -14.05
C ASP A 64 3.16 7.02 -15.26
N ARG A 65 3.98 6.10 -15.76
CA ARG A 65 3.58 5.19 -16.85
C ARG A 65 2.92 3.95 -16.25
N VAL A 66 1.64 3.78 -16.56
CA VAL A 66 0.87 2.58 -16.24
C VAL A 66 1.30 1.47 -17.20
N HIS A 67 2.25 0.64 -16.75
CA HIS A 67 2.61 -0.59 -17.46
C HIS A 67 1.59 -1.68 -17.10
N VAL A 68 0.87 -2.18 -18.10
CA VAL A 68 -0.03 -3.32 -17.92
C VAL A 68 0.81 -4.59 -17.92
N ASN A 69 1.16 -5.08 -16.72
CA ASN A 69 1.73 -6.41 -16.59
C ASN A 69 0.61 -7.43 -16.85
N ALA A 70 0.70 -8.15 -17.97
CA ALA A 70 -0.23 -9.23 -18.33
C ALA A 70 0.11 -10.57 -17.64
N THR A 71 0.95 -10.53 -16.61
CA THR A 71 1.17 -11.69 -15.74
C THR A 71 -0.08 -11.89 -14.91
N VAL A 72 -0.78 -13.00 -15.13
CA VAL A 72 -1.94 -13.40 -14.33
C VAL A 72 -1.49 -13.46 -12.87
N PRO A 73 -1.97 -12.56 -11.98
CA PRO A 73 -1.58 -12.62 -10.59
C PRO A 73 -2.12 -13.93 -10.01
N THR A 74 -1.23 -14.74 -9.46
CA THR A 74 -1.57 -15.94 -8.69
C THR A 74 -2.12 -15.51 -7.33
N GLY A 75 -3.28 -14.84 -7.31
CA GLY A 75 -3.88 -14.24 -6.12
C GLY A 75 -3.07 -13.07 -5.53
N LEU A 76 -3.73 -12.25 -4.71
CA LEU A 76 -3.09 -11.25 -3.87
C LEU A 76 -3.07 -11.78 -2.43
N PRO A 77 -1.91 -11.90 -1.76
CA PRO A 77 -1.89 -12.20 -0.34
C PRO A 77 -2.49 -11.02 0.43
N VAL A 78 -3.61 -11.26 1.11
CA VAL A 78 -4.28 -10.26 1.95
C VAL A 78 -4.17 -10.70 3.40
N GLU A 79 -3.50 -9.87 4.20
CA GLU A 79 -3.44 -10.01 5.66
C GLU A 79 -4.34 -8.95 6.28
N PHE A 80 -5.28 -9.36 7.13
CA PHE A 80 -6.18 -8.44 7.81
C PHE A 80 -6.37 -8.84 9.27
N SER A 81 -6.58 -7.83 10.11
CA SER A 81 -6.93 -7.98 11.53
C SER A 81 -8.08 -7.02 11.82
N VAL A 82 -9.26 -7.58 12.09
CA VAL A 82 -10.50 -6.82 12.32
C VAL A 82 -11.08 -7.26 13.67
N THR A 83 -11.51 -6.28 14.46
CA THR A 83 -12.10 -6.51 15.80
C THR A 83 -13.54 -6.04 15.83
N PHE A 84 -14.44 -6.89 16.35
CA PHE A 84 -15.86 -6.58 16.50
C PHE A 84 -16.20 -6.48 17.99
N PRO A 85 -16.45 -5.28 18.55
CA PRO A 85 -16.63 -5.09 20.00
C PRO A 85 -17.98 -5.62 20.52
N ASN A 86 -19.03 -5.54 19.70
CA ASN A 86 -20.42 -5.83 20.12
C ASN A 86 -21.00 -7.09 19.46
N LEU A 87 -20.15 -7.97 18.92
CA LEU A 87 -20.60 -9.13 18.14
C LEU A 87 -19.91 -10.41 18.60
N ALA A 88 -20.71 -11.45 18.88
CA ALA A 88 -20.19 -12.72 19.36
C ALA A 88 -19.46 -13.49 18.25
N CYS A 89 -18.28 -14.05 18.54
CA CYS A 89 -17.47 -14.78 17.55
C CYS A 89 -18.19 -15.96 16.86
N ALA A 90 -19.21 -16.53 17.51
CA ALA A 90 -20.02 -17.63 16.97
C ALA A 90 -20.93 -17.19 15.81
N LEU A 91 -21.33 -15.92 15.77
CA LEU A 91 -22.23 -15.39 14.74
C LEU A 91 -21.49 -14.89 13.49
N ILE A 92 -20.16 -14.79 13.56
CA ILE A 92 -19.33 -14.28 12.46
C ILE A 92 -19.11 -15.40 11.45
N ALA A 93 -19.43 -15.18 10.19
CA ALA A 93 -18.96 -15.96 9.06
C ALA A 93 -18.17 -15.03 8.13
N THR A 94 -17.06 -15.51 7.57
CA THR A 94 -16.24 -14.74 6.62
C THR A 94 -16.04 -15.55 5.36
N ASP A 95 -16.42 -14.98 4.23
CA ASP A 95 -16.23 -15.48 2.88
C ASP A 95 -15.48 -14.45 2.03
N ALA A 96 -14.79 -14.91 0.99
CA ALA A 96 -14.11 -14.03 0.05
C ALA A 96 -14.60 -14.34 -1.38
N THR A 97 -14.91 -13.30 -2.13
CA THR A 97 -15.34 -13.39 -3.53
C THR A 97 -14.40 -12.56 -4.39
N ASP A 98 -13.78 -13.22 -5.38
CA ASP A 98 -13.02 -12.54 -6.43
C ASP A 98 -14.01 -11.89 -7.42
N PRO A 99 -13.73 -10.72 -8.03
CA PRO A 99 -14.48 -10.20 -9.18
C PRO A 99 -14.70 -11.21 -10.33
N ALA A 100 -13.88 -12.27 -10.44
CA ALA A 100 -14.12 -13.41 -11.32
C ALA A 100 -15.29 -14.33 -10.90
N GLY A 101 -15.95 -14.06 -9.77
CA GLY A 101 -17.08 -14.83 -9.24
C GLY A 101 -16.69 -16.15 -8.59
N GLN A 102 -15.40 -16.42 -8.39
CA GLN A 102 -14.94 -17.58 -7.63
C GLN A 102 -15.14 -17.34 -6.14
N LEU A 103 -15.99 -18.16 -5.52
CA LEU A 103 -16.20 -18.19 -4.07
C LEU A 103 -15.00 -18.90 -3.43
N GLN A 104 -14.09 -18.14 -2.83
CA GLN A 104 -13.09 -18.67 -1.92
C GLN A 104 -13.74 -18.81 -0.54
N SER A 105 -14.24 -20.02 -0.27
CA SER A 105 -14.79 -20.35 1.04
C SER A 105 -13.65 -20.42 2.05
N LEU A 106 -13.39 -19.30 2.72
CA LEU A 106 -12.35 -19.14 3.75
C LEU A 106 -12.48 -20.14 4.92
N HIS A 107 -13.65 -20.76 5.06
CA HIS A 107 -13.96 -21.78 6.05
C HIS A 107 -13.71 -23.23 5.56
N LEU A 108 -13.65 -23.46 4.25
CA LEU A 108 -13.56 -24.80 3.65
C LEU A 108 -12.21 -25.05 3.02
N ASP A 109 -11.58 -24.01 2.47
CA ASP A 109 -10.28 -24.14 1.85
C ASP A 109 -9.17 -24.11 2.90
N ARG A 110 -8.43 -25.22 2.97
CA ARG A 110 -7.33 -25.45 3.92
C ARG A 110 -6.13 -24.53 3.63
N SER A 111 -6.09 -23.89 2.46
CA SER A 111 -5.02 -22.99 2.04
C SER A 111 -5.01 -21.65 2.79
N HIS A 112 -6.14 -21.23 3.38
CA HIS A 112 -6.26 -19.94 4.05
C HIS A 112 -6.03 -20.02 5.57
N HIS A 113 -5.29 -19.05 6.11
CA HIS A 113 -4.89 -19.01 7.52
C HIS A 113 -5.73 -17.98 8.30
N VAL A 114 -7.01 -18.28 8.52
CA VAL A 114 -7.91 -17.36 9.25
C VAL A 114 -8.33 -17.92 10.61
N PHE A 115 -8.08 -17.13 11.64
CA PHE A 115 -8.29 -17.50 13.03
C PHE A 115 -9.25 -16.53 13.72
N LYS A 116 -10.08 -17.09 14.60
CA LYS A 116 -10.98 -16.35 15.47
C LYS A 116 -10.46 -16.39 16.89
N VAL A 117 -10.40 -15.22 17.52
CA VAL A 117 -10.03 -15.06 18.92
C VAL A 117 -11.14 -14.29 19.62
N ARG A 118 -11.63 -14.81 20.74
CA ARG A 118 -12.56 -14.07 21.59
C ARG A 118 -11.79 -12.97 22.32
N MET A 119 -12.19 -11.73 22.09
CA MET A 119 -11.64 -10.56 22.79
C MET A 119 -12.57 -10.07 23.89
N LYS A 120 -11.97 -9.53 24.97
CA LYS A 120 -12.63 -8.70 25.99
C LYS A 120 -11.69 -7.56 26.34
N ASP A 121 -12.21 -6.34 26.30
CA ASP A 121 -11.44 -5.13 26.64
C ASP A 121 -10.09 -5.05 25.90
N GLY A 122 -10.08 -5.39 24.61
CA GLY A 122 -8.88 -5.38 23.76
C GLY A 122 -7.87 -6.51 24.02
N ARG A 123 -8.19 -7.47 24.90
CA ARG A 123 -7.33 -8.63 25.19
C ARG A 123 -7.98 -9.93 24.72
N GLY A 124 -7.21 -10.76 24.02
CA GLY A 124 -7.63 -12.11 23.63
C GLY A 124 -7.68 -13.01 24.86
N ILE A 125 -8.87 -13.54 25.18
CA ILE A 125 -9.07 -14.40 26.36
C ILE A 125 -9.01 -15.89 25.97
N SER A 126 -9.26 -16.22 24.71
CA SER A 126 -9.31 -17.60 24.23
C SER A 126 -8.14 -17.89 23.30
N SER A 127 -7.71 -19.15 23.27
CA SER A 127 -6.83 -19.66 22.21
C SER A 127 -7.45 -19.42 20.82
N PRO A 128 -6.63 -19.12 19.79
CA PRO A 128 -7.11 -18.92 18.43
C PRO A 128 -7.75 -20.21 17.90
N LYS A 129 -9.02 -20.13 17.50
CA LYS A 129 -9.73 -21.24 16.86
C LYS A 129 -9.81 -20.98 15.37
N ARG A 130 -9.51 -22.00 14.54
CA ARG A 130 -9.65 -21.89 13.08
C ARG A 130 -11.11 -21.58 12.71
N HIS A 131 -11.30 -20.79 11.65
CA HIS A 131 -12.64 -20.50 11.16
C HIS A 131 -13.26 -21.73 10.50
N ALA A 132 -14.19 -22.40 11.19
CA ALA A 132 -15.03 -23.45 10.63
C ALA A 132 -16.50 -23.12 10.89
N THR A 133 -17.34 -23.20 9.85
CA THR A 133 -18.80 -23.10 9.98
C THR A 133 -19.31 -24.46 10.50
N GLY A 134 -20.02 -24.48 11.64
CA GLY A 134 -20.59 -25.71 12.21
C GLY A 134 -19.65 -26.57 13.07
N GLY A 135 -18.45 -26.09 13.39
CA GLY A 135 -17.41 -26.89 14.06
C GLY A 135 -17.09 -26.51 15.51
N THR A 136 -18.04 -25.99 16.30
CA THR A 136 -17.80 -25.71 17.73
C THR A 136 -17.62 -26.98 18.58
N MET A 137 -17.62 -28.19 17.99
CA MET A 137 -17.43 -29.48 18.68
C MET A 137 -16.43 -30.44 18.01
N LEU A 138 -15.37 -29.96 17.35
CA LEU A 138 -14.37 -30.85 16.72
C LEU A 138 -12.97 -30.79 17.36
N ASP A 139 -12.84 -30.21 18.55
CA ASP A 139 -11.59 -30.24 19.29
C ASP A 139 -11.78 -31.06 20.57
N GLU A 140 -11.59 -32.38 20.44
CA GLU A 140 -11.66 -33.39 21.51
C GLU A 140 -10.69 -33.09 22.68
N ALA A 141 -9.68 -32.24 22.47
CA ALA A 141 -8.63 -31.95 23.46
C ALA A 141 -9.03 -30.99 24.60
N SER A 142 -10.28 -30.52 24.67
CA SER A 142 -10.72 -29.55 25.70
C SER A 142 -11.88 -30.03 26.58
N PHE A 143 -12.34 -31.27 26.42
CA PHE A 143 -13.51 -31.79 27.15
C PHE A 143 -13.16 -32.55 28.44
N GLU A 144 -11.91 -32.98 28.65
CA GLU A 144 -11.60 -33.90 29.75
C GLU A 144 -11.51 -33.23 31.14
N ASP A 145 -11.30 -31.91 31.26
CA ASP A 145 -11.01 -31.30 32.58
C ASP A 145 -12.25 -30.77 33.34
N HIS A 146 -13.46 -30.84 32.75
CA HIS A 146 -14.67 -30.27 33.36
C HIS A 146 -15.90 -31.20 33.42
N ALA A 147 -15.82 -32.42 32.88
CA ALA A 147 -16.93 -33.36 32.87
C ALA A 147 -17.08 -34.13 34.20
N GLU A 148 -15.98 -34.45 34.89
CA GLU A 148 -16.02 -35.30 36.09
C GLU A 148 -16.59 -34.57 37.33
N VAL A 149 -16.53 -33.24 37.38
CA VAL A 149 -16.98 -32.46 38.56
C VAL A 149 -18.50 -32.18 38.58
N ARG A 150 -19.22 -32.41 37.48
CA ARG A 150 -20.65 -32.02 37.37
C ARG A 150 -21.65 -33.17 37.56
N VAL A 151 -21.21 -34.42 37.45
CA VAL A 151 -22.11 -35.59 37.55
C VAL A 151 -22.57 -35.83 38.99
N GLU A 152 -21.72 -35.60 40.00
CA GLU A 152 -22.07 -35.92 41.40
C GLU A 152 -23.05 -34.93 42.05
N ARG A 153 -23.17 -33.69 41.56
CA ARG A 153 -24.03 -32.67 42.20
C ARG A 153 -25.51 -32.70 41.82
N ASN A 154 -25.90 -33.47 40.79
CA ASN A 154 -27.27 -33.44 40.28
C ASN A 154 -28.14 -34.64 40.70
N LEU A 155 -27.58 -35.64 41.40
CA LEU A 155 -28.35 -36.80 41.87
C LEU A 155 -29.02 -36.61 43.24
N GLN A 156 -28.78 -35.49 43.93
CA GLN A 156 -29.32 -35.25 45.29
C GLN A 156 -30.53 -34.30 45.35
N LYS A 157 -31.13 -33.89 44.23
CA LYS A 157 -32.23 -32.92 44.26
C LYS A 157 -33.39 -33.30 43.34
N MET A 158 -34.06 -34.39 43.68
CA MET A 158 -35.38 -34.76 43.17
C MET A 158 -36.21 -35.30 44.35
N ASP A 159 -36.68 -34.38 45.19
CA ASP A 159 -37.81 -34.59 46.10
C ASP A 159 -38.61 -33.27 46.13
N GLY A 160 -39.91 -33.34 45.87
CA GLY A 160 -40.85 -32.22 45.97
C GLY A 160 -41.77 -32.04 44.77
N SER A 161 -43.09 -32.06 45.04
CA SER A 161 -44.24 -31.92 44.14
C SER A 161 -44.17 -30.77 43.12
N PHE A 162 -44.66 -31.01 41.90
CA PHE A 162 -44.80 -30.00 40.84
C PHE A 162 -46.18 -29.33 40.89
N ASP A 163 -46.22 -28.00 40.86
CA ASP A 163 -47.43 -27.16 40.72
C ASP A 163 -47.95 -27.15 39.28
N ASP A 164 -49.26 -26.98 39.09
CA ASP A 164 -49.97 -26.98 37.79
C ASP A 164 -49.59 -25.82 36.83
N ASP A 165 -48.68 -24.92 37.21
CA ASP A 165 -48.15 -23.80 36.40
C ASP A 165 -46.66 -23.98 36.00
N TYR A 166 -46.11 -25.20 36.05
CA TYR A 166 -44.72 -25.46 35.67
C TYR A 166 -44.53 -25.57 34.14
N CYS A 167 -44.02 -24.49 33.52
CA CYS A 167 -43.57 -24.47 32.12
C CYS A 167 -42.05 -24.74 32.05
N GLY A 168 -41.66 -25.85 31.40
CA GLY A 168 -40.28 -26.32 31.27
C GLY A 168 -39.39 -25.48 30.34
N SER A 169 -38.09 -25.84 30.25
CA SER A 169 -37.07 -25.04 29.59
C SER A 169 -37.22 -24.98 28.07
N CYS A 170 -37.38 -23.79 27.50
CA CYS A 170 -37.22 -23.55 26.06
C CYS A 170 -35.75 -23.70 25.65
N TYR A 171 -35.49 -24.70 24.80
CA TYR A 171 -34.27 -24.96 24.02
C TYR A 171 -33.07 -25.72 24.65
N GLY A 172 -33.16 -26.72 25.54
CA GLY A 172 -34.21 -27.14 26.49
C GLY A 172 -35.28 -28.13 26.02
N ALA A 173 -35.38 -28.44 24.73
CA ALA A 173 -36.43 -29.29 24.17
C ALA A 173 -35.85 -30.65 23.71
N GLU A 174 -36.46 -31.69 24.24
CA GLU A 174 -36.25 -33.12 23.98
C GLU A 174 -36.31 -33.52 22.50
N ASP A 175 -35.55 -34.55 22.14
CA ASP A 175 -35.75 -35.56 21.09
C ASP A 175 -34.44 -36.39 21.05
N ASN A 176 -34.35 -37.69 21.35
CA ASN A 176 -35.27 -38.82 21.56
C ASN A 176 -34.59 -39.85 22.47
#